data_AF-A0A954XXS2-F1
#
_entry.id   AF-A0A954XXS2-F1
#
_cell.length_a   1.000
_cell.length_b   1.000
_cell.length_c   1.000
_cell.angle_alpha   90.00
_cell.angle_beta   90.00
_cell.angle_gamma   90.00
#
_symmetry.space_group_name_H-M   'P 1'
#
loop_
_entity.id
_entity.type
_entity.pdbx_description
1 polymer ?
#
loop_
_entity_poly.entity_id
_entity_poly.type
_entity_poly.pdbx_seq_one_letter_code
_entity_poly.pdbx_strand_id
1 'polypeptide(L)'
;MEADDDVRRELIRQILELERTGTSLVEDAIKTSHVALYDAACGQFGAWRIAIAYAGVRLRDRGGRDVSSQAILRRIRRRCASLRSMRAMHVKVKDHRLYRETLDTFGSWKEGVEAAGVNQQNLIFGKNNPALSRDELLEAMRARAAAGGAMTLASLARDNQALARSILHHFKGWRRALAEAGLRAPAAEDDAIVGDDETL
;
A
#
# COMPACT_ATOMS: atom_id res chain seq x y z
N MET A 1 7.65 19.59 -46.20
CA MET A 1 6.71 19.36 -45.09
C MET A 1 6.29 17.89 -44.99
N GLU A 2 6.25 17.13 -46.11
CA GLU A 2 5.94 15.68 -46.12
C GLU A 2 6.94 14.79 -45.35
N ALA A 3 8.25 15.08 -45.42
CA ALA A 3 9.27 14.23 -44.78
C ALA A 3 9.14 14.16 -43.25
N ASP A 4 8.62 15.21 -42.60
CA ASP A 4 8.49 15.27 -41.14
C ASP A 4 7.27 14.47 -40.65
N ASP A 5 6.21 14.40 -41.46
CA ASP A 5 5.03 13.59 -41.16
C ASP A 5 5.30 12.09 -41.35
N ASP A 6 6.12 11.70 -42.32
CA ASP A 6 6.52 10.30 -42.52
C ASP A 6 7.37 9.78 -41.36
N VAL A 7 8.29 10.61 -40.84
CA VAL A 7 9.10 10.25 -39.68
C VAL A 7 8.22 10.06 -38.43
N ARG A 8 7.23 10.94 -38.21
CA ARG A 8 6.28 10.79 -37.09
C ARG A 8 5.45 9.51 -37.21
N ARG A 9 5.00 9.15 -38.41
CA ARG A 9 4.24 7.91 -38.66
C ARG A 9 5.07 6.66 -38.37
N GLU A 10 6.33 6.63 -38.80
CA GLU A 10 7.21 5.50 -38.53
C GLU A 10 7.53 5.35 -37.04
N LEU A 11 7.75 6.46 -36.32
CA LEU A 11 7.94 6.43 -34.86
C LEU A 11 6.71 5.89 -34.12
N ILE A 12 5.50 6.28 -34.54
CA ILE A 12 4.25 5.72 -33.98
C ILE A 12 4.16 4.21 -34.28
N ARG A 13 4.52 3.78 -35.49
CA ARG A 13 4.52 2.35 -35.86
C ARG A 13 5.44 1.54 -34.95
N GLN A 14 6.64 2.05 -34.68
CA GLN A 14 7.60 1.39 -33.79
C GLN A 14 7.12 1.33 -32.33
N ILE A 15 6.46 2.38 -31.83
CA ILE A 15 5.85 2.37 -30.48
C ILE A 15 4.76 1.30 -30.38
N LEU A 16 3.89 1.18 -31.39
CA LEU A 16 2.84 0.15 -31.43
C LEU A 16 3.41 -1.28 -31.54
N GLU A 17 4.51 -1.46 -32.26
CA GLU A 17 5.20 -2.74 -32.37
C GLU A 17 5.81 -3.17 -31.02
N LEU A 18 6.36 -2.23 -30.26
CA LEU A 18 6.84 -2.46 -28.89
C LEU A 18 5.70 -2.81 -27.93
N GLU A 19 4.52 -2.19 -28.08
CA GLU A 19 3.33 -2.56 -27.30
C GLU A 19 2.89 -4.00 -27.60
N ARG A 20 2.82 -4.35 -28.90
CA ARG A 20 2.40 -5.68 -29.36
C ARG A 20 3.32 -6.80 -28.89
N THR A 21 4.63 -6.51 -28.79
CA THR A 21 5.64 -7.46 -28.29
C THR A 21 5.63 -7.58 -26.76
N GLY A 22 4.82 -6.78 -26.06
CA GLY A 22 4.76 -6.78 -24.60
C GLY A 22 5.97 -6.12 -23.93
N THR A 23 6.73 -5.32 -24.69
CA THR A 23 7.90 -4.61 -24.16
C THR A 23 7.44 -3.49 -23.23
N SER A 24 8.14 -3.31 -22.11
CA SER A 24 7.82 -2.24 -21.16
C SER A 24 8.05 -0.86 -21.80
N LEU A 25 6.99 -0.16 -22.15
CA LEU A 25 7.00 1.21 -22.69
C LEU A 25 7.25 2.31 -21.63
N VAL A 26 7.58 1.91 -20.40
CA VAL A 26 7.98 2.82 -19.32
C VAL A 26 9.25 3.55 -19.73
N GLU A 27 9.29 4.86 -19.49
CA GLU A 27 10.37 5.76 -19.92
C GLU A 27 11.77 5.25 -19.53
N ASP A 28 11.97 4.84 -18.28
CA ASP A 28 13.26 4.32 -17.79
C ASP A 28 13.71 3.05 -18.51
N ALA A 29 12.77 2.17 -18.87
CA ALA A 29 13.06 0.94 -19.60
C ALA A 29 13.45 1.24 -21.05
N ILE A 30 12.73 2.15 -21.71
CA ILE A 30 12.97 2.52 -23.10
C ILE A 30 14.28 3.33 -23.24
N LYS A 31 14.59 4.21 -22.29
CA LYS A 31 15.88 4.90 -22.20
C LYS A 31 17.08 3.95 -22.11
N THR A 32 16.87 2.73 -21.62
CA THR A 32 17.95 1.74 -21.47
C THR A 32 17.99 0.76 -22.66
N SER A 33 16.84 0.31 -23.14
CA SER A 33 16.75 -0.74 -24.16
C SER A 33 16.66 -0.19 -25.59
N HIS A 34 16.12 1.01 -25.82
CA HIS A 34 15.84 1.57 -27.15
C HIS A 34 16.11 3.08 -27.19
N VAL A 35 17.36 3.47 -26.90
CA VAL A 35 17.83 4.87 -26.81
C VAL A 35 17.54 5.66 -28.10
N ALA A 36 17.86 5.09 -29.27
CA ALA A 36 17.69 5.78 -30.55
C ALA A 36 16.21 6.12 -30.85
N LEU A 37 15.29 5.22 -30.48
CA LEU A 37 13.85 5.46 -30.62
C LEU A 37 13.37 6.53 -29.64
N TYR A 38 13.86 6.50 -28.39
CA TYR A 38 13.55 7.51 -27.37
C TYR A 38 13.97 8.91 -27.82
N ASP A 39 15.21 9.06 -28.29
CA ASP A 39 15.76 10.35 -28.71
C ASP A 39 15.05 10.89 -29.95
N ALA A 40 14.79 10.04 -30.95
CA ALA A 40 14.04 10.42 -32.14
C ALA A 40 12.59 10.83 -31.82
N ALA A 41 11.91 10.09 -30.93
CA ALA A 41 10.57 10.42 -30.48
C ALA A 41 10.52 11.71 -29.65
N CYS A 42 11.53 11.96 -28.80
CA CYS A 42 11.62 13.23 -28.07
C CYS A 42 11.94 14.39 -29.02
N GLY A 43 12.78 14.19 -30.03
CA GLY A 43 13.08 15.20 -31.05
C GLY A 43 11.86 15.60 -31.88
N GLN A 44 10.97 14.66 -32.18
CA GLN A 44 9.80 14.89 -33.05
C GLN A 44 8.53 15.30 -32.29
N PHE A 45 8.28 14.71 -31.12
CA PHE A 45 7.06 14.94 -30.33
C PHE A 45 7.31 15.75 -29.06
N GLY A 46 8.55 16.19 -28.81
CA GLY A 46 8.99 16.93 -27.63
C GLY A 46 9.24 16.06 -26.39
N ALA A 47 8.40 15.06 -26.15
CA ALA A 47 8.57 14.12 -25.04
C ALA A 47 8.04 12.73 -25.38
N TRP A 48 8.68 11.69 -24.83
CA TRP A 48 8.26 10.29 -24.98
C TRP A 48 6.79 10.06 -24.59
N ARG A 49 6.34 10.69 -23.49
CA ARG A 49 4.92 10.61 -23.06
C ARG A 49 3.96 11.16 -24.11
N ILE A 50 4.36 12.19 -24.86
CA ILE A 50 3.55 12.78 -25.93
C ILE A 50 3.53 11.84 -27.14
N ALA A 51 4.68 11.30 -27.54
CA ALA A 51 4.77 10.32 -28.64
C ALA A 51 3.87 9.10 -28.38
N ILE A 52 3.85 8.58 -27.15
CA ILE A 52 2.98 7.45 -26.79
C ILE A 52 1.49 7.85 -26.78
N ALA A 53 1.16 9.06 -26.31
CA ALA A 53 -0.21 9.57 -26.38
C ALA A 53 -0.69 9.71 -27.84
N TYR A 54 0.17 10.17 -28.75
CA TYR A 54 -0.12 10.23 -30.19
C TYR A 54 -0.28 8.84 -30.82
N ALA A 55 0.45 7.83 -30.34
CA ALA A 55 0.29 6.45 -30.75
C ALA A 55 -1.03 5.82 -30.25
N GLY A 56 -1.83 6.53 -29.45
CA GLY A 56 -3.09 6.02 -28.88
C GLY A 56 -2.87 4.96 -27.80
N VAL A 57 -1.62 4.70 -27.44
CA VAL A 57 -1.24 3.77 -26.40
C VAL A 57 -1.52 4.44 -25.07
N ARG A 58 -2.53 3.96 -24.37
CA ARG A 58 -2.70 4.30 -22.96
C ARG A 58 -1.66 3.50 -22.20
N LEU A 59 -0.49 4.10 -21.96
CA LEU A 59 0.32 3.68 -20.83
C LEU A 59 -0.65 3.58 -19.66
N ARG A 60 -0.81 2.38 -19.10
CA ARG A 60 -1.33 2.28 -17.73
C ARG A 60 -0.38 3.15 -16.95
N ASP A 61 -0.84 4.37 -16.66
CA ASP A 61 -0.14 5.29 -15.82
C ASP A 61 0.18 4.47 -14.58
N ARG A 62 1.45 4.09 -14.41
CA ARG A 62 1.92 3.66 -13.10
C ARG A 62 2.04 4.98 -12.36
N GLY A 63 0.86 5.53 -12.06
CA GLY A 63 0.64 6.92 -11.70
C GLY A 63 1.77 7.38 -10.84
N GLY A 64 2.37 8.50 -11.22
CA GLY A 64 3.37 9.18 -10.40
C GLY A 64 2.91 9.06 -8.95
N ARG A 65 3.67 8.25 -8.19
CA ARG A 65 3.16 7.64 -6.96
C ARG A 65 2.75 8.78 -6.04
N ASP A 66 1.50 8.78 -5.58
CA ASP A 66 1.01 9.82 -4.68
C ASP A 66 1.86 9.81 -3.40
N VAL A 67 2.77 10.77 -3.30
CA VAL A 67 3.65 11.03 -2.15
C VAL A 67 3.07 12.13 -1.26
N SER A 68 1.79 12.49 -1.46
CA SER A 68 1.12 13.40 -0.53
C SER A 68 1.14 12.82 0.89
N SER A 69 1.15 13.72 1.87
CA SER A 69 1.07 13.35 3.28
C SER A 69 -0.11 12.40 3.53
N GLN A 70 -1.27 12.64 2.90
CA GLN A 70 -2.43 11.75 3.03
C GLN A 70 -2.18 10.34 2.48
N ALA A 71 -1.49 10.20 1.35
CA ALA A 71 -1.15 8.91 0.80
C ALA A 71 -0.20 8.11 1.69
N ILE A 72 0.78 8.78 2.28
CA ILE A 72 1.71 8.20 3.25
C ILE A 72 0.91 7.72 4.48
N LEU A 73 0.03 8.56 5.05
CA LEU A 73 -0.84 8.17 6.16
C LEU A 73 -1.71 6.96 5.82
N ARG A 74 -2.32 6.92 4.61
CA ARG A 74 -3.08 5.75 4.13
C ARG A 74 -2.23 4.48 4.06
N ARG A 75 -0.96 4.58 3.66
CA ARG A 75 -0.03 3.44 3.61
C ARG A 75 0.38 2.97 5.00
N ILE A 76 0.63 3.89 5.94
CA ILE A 76 0.90 3.57 7.34
C ILE A 76 -0.31 2.86 7.97
N ARG A 77 -1.52 3.38 7.78
CA ARG A 77 -2.77 2.76 8.27
C ARG A 77 -2.98 1.36 7.69
N ARG A 78 -2.80 1.19 6.37
CA ARG A 78 -2.88 -0.13 5.72
C ARG A 78 -1.86 -1.12 6.27
N ARG A 79 -0.60 -0.69 6.44
CA ARG A 79 0.44 -1.53 7.05
C ARG A 79 0.08 -1.96 8.46
N CYS A 80 -0.50 -1.06 9.25
CA CYS A 80 -0.96 -1.34 10.60
C CYS A 80 -2.13 -2.35 10.59
N ALA A 81 -3.11 -2.16 9.71
CA ALA A 81 -4.27 -3.04 9.53
C ALA A 81 -3.87 -4.45 9.08
N SER A 82 -2.85 -4.59 8.22
CA SER A 82 -2.26 -5.88 7.85
C SER A 82 -1.45 -6.53 8.98
N LEU A 83 -1.49 -5.97 10.19
CA LEU A 83 -0.75 -6.45 11.38
C LEU A 83 0.74 -6.67 11.15
N ARG A 84 1.33 -5.94 10.19
CA ARG A 84 2.78 -5.97 9.97
C ARG A 84 3.47 -5.16 11.05
N SER A 85 4.72 -5.48 11.32
CA SER A 85 5.52 -4.73 12.30
C SER A 85 5.59 -3.25 11.93
N MET A 86 5.18 -2.41 12.89
CA MET A 86 5.28 -0.95 12.86
C MET A 86 6.57 -0.43 13.49
N ARG A 87 7.45 -1.31 13.99
CA ARG A 87 8.79 -0.92 14.48
C ARG A 87 9.61 -0.29 13.36
N ALA A 88 10.16 0.89 13.60
CA ALA A 88 10.94 1.67 12.64
C ALA A 88 12.03 0.82 11.95
N MET A 89 12.79 0.01 12.70
CA MET A 89 13.83 -0.87 12.13
C MET A 89 13.28 -1.85 11.08
N HIS A 90 12.11 -2.45 11.33
CA HIS A 90 11.52 -3.42 10.41
C HIS A 90 10.91 -2.72 9.20
N VAL A 91 10.37 -1.51 9.36
CA VAL A 91 9.89 -0.72 8.23
C VAL A 91 11.06 -0.26 7.37
N LYS A 92 12.15 0.22 7.96
CA LYS A 92 13.38 0.59 7.25
C LYS A 92 13.90 -0.56 6.39
N VAL A 93 13.94 -1.79 6.91
CA VAL A 93 14.46 -2.95 6.17
C VAL A 93 13.47 -3.47 5.12
N LYS A 94 12.19 -3.64 5.49
CA LYS A 94 11.19 -4.30 4.62
C LYS A 94 10.43 -3.34 3.70
N ASP A 95 10.50 -2.04 3.96
CA ASP A 95 9.80 -0.97 3.22
C ASP A 95 10.55 0.37 3.37
N HIS A 96 11.82 0.37 2.94
CA HIS A 96 12.72 1.52 3.06
C HIS A 96 12.16 2.81 2.45
N ARG A 97 11.34 2.68 1.39
CA ARG A 97 10.70 3.81 0.72
C ARG A 97 9.64 4.46 1.61
N LEU A 98 8.71 3.68 2.17
CA LEU A 98 7.72 4.21 3.11
C LEU A 98 8.39 4.89 4.30
N TYR A 99 9.47 4.28 4.82
CA TYR A 99 10.23 4.84 5.93
C TYR A 99 10.83 6.22 5.57
N ARG A 100 11.48 6.34 4.40
CA ARG A 100 12.07 7.60 3.92
C ARG A 100 11.01 8.66 3.64
N GLU A 101 9.95 8.33 2.89
CA GLU A 101 8.87 9.27 2.59
C GLU A 101 8.20 9.82 3.88
N THR A 102 8.09 8.98 4.90
CA THR A 102 7.56 9.39 6.21
C THR A 102 8.50 10.34 6.93
N LEU A 103 9.81 10.07 6.91
CA LEU A 103 10.83 10.99 7.46
C LEU A 103 10.80 12.34 6.73
N ASP A 104 10.77 12.33 5.40
CA ASP A 104 10.80 13.54 4.59
C ASP A 104 9.56 14.43 4.81
N THR A 105 8.40 13.82 5.11
CA THR A 105 7.14 14.54 5.27
C THR A 105 6.83 14.93 6.71
N PHE A 106 7.16 14.07 7.69
CA PHE A 106 6.74 14.22 9.08
C PHE A 106 7.90 14.39 10.06
N GLY A 107 9.15 14.36 9.60
CA GLY A 107 10.36 14.50 10.43
C GLY A 107 10.82 13.19 11.07
N SER A 108 9.89 12.34 11.51
CA SER A 108 10.20 11.02 12.05
C SER A 108 9.13 9.97 11.75
N TRP A 109 9.53 8.70 11.79
CA TRP A 109 8.58 7.59 11.72
C TRP A 109 7.55 7.65 12.86
N LYS A 110 7.98 8.09 14.04
CA LYS A 110 7.12 8.20 15.22
C LYS A 110 5.98 9.19 14.97
N GLU A 111 6.32 10.37 14.47
CA GLU A 111 5.34 11.43 14.15
C GLU A 111 4.41 11.02 13.01
N GLY A 112 4.91 10.35 11.97
CA GLY A 112 4.07 9.83 10.90
C GLY A 112 3.06 8.78 11.36
N VAL A 113 3.45 7.92 12.31
CA VAL A 113 2.55 6.91 12.91
C VAL A 113 1.50 7.58 13.82
N GLU A 114 1.90 8.60 14.57
CA GLU A 114 0.97 9.40 15.38
C GLU A 114 -0.03 10.17 14.52
N ALA A 115 0.43 10.83 13.46
CA ALA A 115 -0.40 11.50 12.46
C ALA A 115 -1.34 10.52 11.73
N ALA A 116 -0.98 9.24 11.64
CA ALA A 116 -1.83 8.20 11.10
C ALA A 116 -2.95 7.77 12.07
N GLY A 117 -2.92 8.25 13.32
CA GLY A 117 -3.87 7.89 14.38
C GLY A 117 -3.66 6.45 14.84
N VAL A 118 -2.40 5.99 14.91
CA VAL A 118 -2.04 4.67 15.42
C VAL A 118 -1.48 4.82 16.83
N ASN A 119 -2.05 4.10 17.79
CA ASN A 119 -1.58 4.10 19.17
C ASN A 119 -0.29 3.28 19.29
N GLN A 120 0.81 3.99 19.55
CA GLN A 120 2.15 3.42 19.57
C GLN A 120 2.42 2.55 20.81
N GLN A 121 1.72 2.80 21.92
CA GLN A 121 1.91 2.07 23.17
C GLN A 121 1.41 0.63 23.08
N ASN A 122 0.44 0.39 22.17
CA ASN A 122 -0.25 -0.89 22.05
C ASN A 122 0.16 -1.67 20.79
N LEU A 123 1.33 -1.37 20.21
CA LEU A 123 1.85 -2.06 19.03
C LEU A 123 2.41 -3.45 19.34
N ILE A 124 2.90 -3.65 20.57
CA ILE A 124 3.53 -4.88 21.04
C ILE A 124 3.04 -5.21 22.44
N PHE A 125 3.15 -6.48 22.84
CA PHE A 125 2.97 -6.84 24.23
C PHE A 125 4.10 -6.27 25.08
N GLY A 126 3.77 -5.86 26.29
CA GLY A 126 4.71 -5.28 27.23
C GLY A 126 4.07 -5.04 28.58
N LYS A 127 4.78 -4.36 29.47
CA LYS A 127 4.33 -4.10 30.85
C LYS A 127 2.93 -3.45 30.92
N ASN A 128 2.62 -2.58 29.96
CA ASN A 128 1.36 -1.84 29.91
C ASN A 128 0.32 -2.47 28.96
N ASN A 129 0.66 -3.58 28.30
CA ASN A 129 -0.20 -4.28 27.34
C ASN A 129 0.10 -5.79 27.43
N PRO A 130 -0.35 -6.47 28.49
CA PRO A 130 -0.02 -7.87 28.73
C PRO A 130 -0.65 -8.79 27.69
N ALA A 131 -0.10 -10.00 27.58
CA ALA A 131 -0.75 -11.06 26.81
C ALA A 131 -2.01 -11.52 27.55
N LEU A 132 -3.15 -11.45 26.87
CA LEU A 132 -4.45 -11.83 27.41
C LEU A 132 -4.77 -13.29 27.07
N SER A 133 -5.44 -13.97 27.99
CA SER A 133 -6.04 -15.28 27.76
C SER A 133 -7.22 -15.20 26.80
N ARG A 134 -7.68 -16.36 26.31
CA ARG A 134 -8.80 -16.46 25.36
C ARG A 134 -10.06 -15.75 25.86
N ASP A 135 -10.41 -15.91 27.12
CA ASP A 135 -11.63 -15.32 27.69
C ASP A 135 -11.47 -13.81 27.90
N GLU A 136 -10.31 -13.35 28.35
CA GLU A 136 -9.98 -11.93 28.45
C GLU A 136 -10.00 -11.23 27.07
N LEU A 137 -9.62 -11.94 26.00
CA LEU A 137 -9.74 -11.41 24.63
C LEU A 137 -11.20 -11.22 24.22
N LEU A 138 -12.10 -12.16 24.56
CA LEU A 138 -13.53 -12.02 24.27
C LEU A 138 -14.15 -10.88 25.07
N GLU A 139 -13.79 -10.75 26.35
CA GLU A 139 -14.22 -9.62 27.19
C GLU A 139 -13.71 -8.28 26.65
N ALA A 140 -12.46 -8.20 26.21
CA ALA A 140 -11.92 -6.99 25.59
C ALA A 140 -12.67 -6.62 24.29
N MET A 141 -13.08 -7.61 23.49
CA MET A 141 -13.91 -7.38 22.29
C MET A 141 -15.30 -6.85 22.66
N ARG A 142 -15.97 -7.47 23.63
CA ARG A 142 -17.29 -7.05 24.13
C ARG A 142 -17.25 -5.64 24.73
N ALA A 143 -16.26 -5.35 25.56
CA ALA A 143 -16.06 -4.03 26.16
C ALA A 143 -15.87 -2.94 25.10
N ARG A 144 -15.06 -3.22 24.07
CA ARG A 144 -14.88 -2.30 22.94
C ARG A 144 -16.17 -2.08 22.15
N ALA A 145 -16.97 -3.12 21.93
CA ALA A 145 -18.27 -3.01 21.26
C ALA A 145 -19.26 -2.19 22.10
N ALA A 146 -19.32 -2.41 23.41
CA ALA A 146 -20.15 -1.65 24.34
C ALA A 146 -19.76 -0.17 24.41
N ALA A 147 -18.47 0.14 24.28
CA ALA A 147 -17.97 1.51 24.18
C ALA A 147 -18.26 2.18 22.82
N GLY A 148 -18.98 1.52 21.90
CA GLY A 148 -19.29 2.04 20.57
C GLY A 148 -18.10 2.04 19.61
N GLY A 149 -17.04 1.30 19.92
CA GLY A 149 -15.87 1.21 19.06
C GLY A 149 -16.16 0.45 17.76
N ALA A 150 -15.55 0.88 16.65
CA ALA A 150 -15.64 0.14 15.39
C ALA A 150 -15.07 -1.28 15.55
N MET A 151 -15.88 -2.27 15.15
CA MET A 151 -15.58 -3.71 15.17
C MET A 151 -14.89 -4.21 13.90
N THR A 152 -14.11 -3.35 13.24
CA THR A 152 -13.24 -3.74 12.13
C THR A 152 -11.85 -4.06 12.65
N LEU A 153 -11.20 -5.07 12.07
CA LEU A 153 -9.83 -5.43 12.41
C LEU A 153 -8.87 -4.24 12.21
N ALA A 154 -9.07 -3.45 11.16
CA ALA A 154 -8.28 -2.26 10.88
C ALA A 154 -8.42 -1.19 11.97
N SER A 155 -9.63 -0.97 12.50
CA SER A 155 -9.83 -0.04 13.62
C SER A 155 -9.17 -0.56 14.88
N LEU A 156 -9.35 -1.85 15.20
CA LEU A 156 -8.73 -2.44 16.38
C LEU A 156 -7.21 -2.41 16.28
N ALA A 157 -6.64 -2.72 15.11
CA ALA A 157 -5.20 -2.74 14.90
C ALA A 157 -4.55 -1.36 15.13
N ARG A 158 -5.24 -0.27 14.75
CA ARG A 158 -4.76 1.09 15.00
C ARG A 158 -4.76 1.44 16.49
N ASP A 159 -5.74 0.96 17.24
CA ASP A 159 -5.87 1.26 18.67
C ASP A 159 -5.03 0.33 19.55
N ASN A 160 -4.97 -0.96 19.19
CA ASN A 160 -4.20 -2.00 19.84
C ASN A 160 -3.84 -3.14 18.86
N GLN A 161 -2.71 -3.00 18.18
CA GLN A 161 -2.21 -3.98 17.21
C GLN A 161 -1.84 -5.32 17.87
N ALA A 162 -1.34 -5.30 19.12
CA ALA A 162 -0.99 -6.52 19.84
C ALA A 162 -2.23 -7.36 20.16
N LEU A 163 -3.30 -6.70 20.61
CA LEU A 163 -4.60 -7.32 20.86
C LEU A 163 -5.17 -7.92 19.58
N ALA A 164 -5.17 -7.17 18.47
CA ALA A 164 -5.62 -7.66 17.17
C ALA A 164 -4.85 -8.91 16.73
N ARG A 165 -3.51 -8.93 16.91
CA ARG A 165 -2.68 -10.12 16.60
C ARG A 165 -3.00 -11.30 17.52
N SER A 166 -3.22 -11.05 18.81
CA SER A 166 -3.63 -12.09 19.76
C SER A 166 -4.94 -12.75 19.33
N ILE A 167 -5.93 -11.95 18.99
CA ILE A 167 -7.25 -12.43 18.57
C ILE A 167 -7.14 -13.31 17.33
N LEU A 168 -6.41 -12.86 16.29
CA LEU A 168 -6.20 -13.69 15.11
C LEU A 168 -5.46 -14.99 15.43
N HIS A 169 -4.47 -14.95 16.32
CA HIS A 169 -3.73 -16.13 16.72
C HIS A 169 -4.59 -17.17 17.46
N HIS A 170 -5.42 -16.73 18.42
CA HIS A 170 -6.26 -17.60 19.26
C HIS A 170 -7.49 -18.13 18.54
N PHE A 171 -8.16 -17.30 17.74
CA PHE A 171 -9.44 -17.65 17.10
C PHE A 171 -9.30 -18.05 15.63
N LYS A 172 -8.09 -17.98 15.08
CA LYS A 172 -7.77 -18.31 13.68
C LYS A 172 -8.66 -17.58 12.68
N GLY A 173 -9.03 -16.34 12.99
CA GLY A 173 -9.85 -15.48 12.14
C GLY A 173 -10.69 -14.46 12.91
N TRP A 174 -10.83 -13.26 12.34
CA TRP A 174 -11.58 -12.15 12.94
C TRP A 174 -13.08 -12.44 13.06
N ARG A 175 -13.70 -12.97 12.00
CA ARG A 175 -15.13 -13.32 12.00
C ARG A 175 -15.48 -14.39 13.03
N ARG A 176 -14.60 -15.37 13.24
CA ARG A 176 -14.76 -16.41 14.28
C ARG A 176 -14.72 -15.79 15.66
N ALA A 177 -13.75 -14.93 15.93
CA ALA A 177 -13.66 -14.21 17.19
C ALA A 177 -14.91 -13.36 17.48
N LEU A 178 -15.44 -12.66 16.47
CA LEU A 178 -16.69 -11.90 16.60
C LEU A 178 -17.90 -12.80 16.90
N ALA A 179 -18.04 -13.93 16.20
CA ALA A 179 -19.11 -14.87 16.44
C ALA A 179 -19.07 -15.43 17.87
N GLU A 180 -17.89 -15.82 18.35
CA GLU A 180 -17.71 -16.30 19.72
C GLU A 180 -17.90 -15.23 20.79
N ALA A 181 -17.57 -13.98 20.46
CA ALA A 181 -17.87 -12.85 21.33
C ALA A 181 -19.38 -12.50 21.37
N GLY A 182 -20.20 -13.10 20.50
CA GLY A 182 -21.62 -12.78 20.34
C GLY A 182 -21.85 -11.45 19.62
N LEU A 183 -20.88 -10.99 18.83
CA LEU A 183 -20.89 -9.69 18.16
C LEU A 183 -21.20 -9.84 16.67
N ARG A 184 -21.99 -8.90 16.13
CA ARG A 184 -22.31 -8.87 14.70
C ARG A 184 -21.09 -8.40 13.90
N ALA A 185 -20.74 -9.13 12.85
CA ALA A 185 -19.69 -8.73 11.94
C ALA A 185 -20.06 -7.45 11.18
N PRO A 186 -19.11 -6.51 10.98
CA PRO A 186 -19.33 -5.38 10.09
C PRO A 186 -19.61 -5.88 8.65
N ALA A 187 -20.42 -5.16 7.89
CA ALA A 187 -20.72 -5.49 6.50
C ALA A 187 -19.41 -5.62 5.69
N ALA A 188 -19.37 -6.59 4.78
CA ALA A 188 -18.17 -7.16 4.16
C ALA A 188 -17.35 -6.24 3.23
N GLU A 189 -17.53 -4.93 3.26
CA GLU A 189 -16.90 -4.01 2.30
C GLU A 189 -15.39 -3.81 2.52
N ASP A 190 -14.84 -4.18 3.69
CA ASP A 190 -13.43 -3.91 4.04
C ASP A 190 -12.56 -5.18 4.29
N ASP A 191 -13.05 -6.38 3.96
CA ASP A 191 -12.42 -7.66 4.35
C ASP A 191 -11.44 -8.25 3.32
N ALA A 192 -11.02 -7.48 2.32
CA ALA A 192 -9.89 -7.88 1.49
C ALA A 192 -8.59 -7.41 2.17
N ILE A 193 -7.84 -8.37 2.74
CA ILE A 193 -6.38 -8.40 2.99
C ILE A 193 -6.11 -9.05 4.36
N VAL A 194 -5.91 -10.37 4.39
CA VAL A 194 -4.65 -11.09 4.72
C VAL A 194 -4.99 -12.56 5.02
N GLY A 195 -4.34 -13.44 4.27
CA GLY A 195 -4.48 -14.90 4.26
C GLY A 195 -4.48 -15.26 2.78
N ASP A 196 -3.33 -15.34 2.12
CA ASP A 196 -2.30 -16.34 2.40
C ASP A 196 -0.87 -15.79 2.23
N ASP A 197 -0.02 -16.05 3.22
CA ASP A 197 1.39 -16.38 3.00
C ASP A 197 1.87 -17.11 4.26
N GLU A 198 1.54 -18.41 4.32
CA GLU A 198 2.37 -19.36 5.04
C GLU A 198 3.76 -19.31 4.40
N THR A 199 4.78 -18.92 5.15
CA THR A 199 6.05 -19.65 5.16
C THR A 199 6.92 -19.16 6.33
N LEU A 200 7.60 -20.15 6.90
CA LEU A 200 8.47 -20.15 8.08
C LEU A 200 9.50 -19.02 8.15
#